data_AF-A0A971UQM7-F1
#
_entry.id   AF-A0A971UQM7-F1
#
_cell.length_a   1.000
_cell.length_b   1.000
_cell.length_c   1.000
_cell.angle_alpha   90.00
_cell.angle_beta   90.00
_cell.angle_gamma   90.00
#
_symmetry.space_group_name_H-M   'P 1'
#
loop_
_entity.id
_entity.type
_entity.pdbx_description
1 polymer ?
#
loop_
_entity_poly.entity_id
_entity_poly.type
_entity_poly.pdbx_seq_one_letter_code
_entity_poly.pdbx_strand_id
1 'polypeptide(L)'
;METQIAAQDLVYDDGEMAIALVQRPSDSSGPHLALRWLAPQPCVDRDGKEVCTTNLMGGETDWFIVPFSLAVGIARTLIEQKAAGLGNFNNDGFAKMVSWLVGLDQLQDAMCY
;
A
#
# COMPACT_ATOMS: atom_id res chain seq x y z
N MET A 1 -0.02 16.16 -19.75
CA MET A 1 -0.82 14.91 -19.75
C MET A 1 -0.36 14.13 -18.54
N GLU A 2 -1.07 14.26 -17.42
CA GLU A 2 -0.68 13.57 -16.18
C GLU A 2 -0.79 12.07 -16.41
N THR A 3 0.32 11.36 -16.26
CA THR A 3 0.34 9.91 -16.34
C THR A 3 -0.32 9.37 -15.08
N GLN A 4 -1.60 9.01 -15.17
CA GLN A 4 -2.30 8.37 -14.07
C GLN A 4 -1.63 7.03 -13.76
N ILE A 5 -1.15 6.92 -12.53
CA ILE A 5 -0.60 5.67 -11.99
C ILE A 5 -1.80 4.84 -11.54
N ALA A 6 -2.14 3.81 -12.32
CA ALA A 6 -3.16 2.86 -11.91
C ALA A 6 -2.56 1.85 -10.93
N ALA A 7 -3.28 1.55 -9.85
CA ALA A 7 -2.98 0.43 -8.97
C ALA A 7 -3.04 -0.87 -9.79
N GLN A 8 -1.93 -1.59 -9.86
CA GLN A 8 -1.91 -2.89 -10.54
C GLN A 8 -2.11 -4.01 -9.53
N ASP A 9 -1.42 -3.91 -8.39
CA ASP A 9 -1.42 -4.96 -7.38
C ASP A 9 -1.57 -4.36 -5.98
N LEU A 10 -2.81 -4.26 -5.52
CA LEU A 10 -3.12 -3.85 -4.15
C LEU A 10 -2.46 -4.84 -3.17
N VAL A 11 -1.73 -4.34 -2.19
CA VAL A 11 -1.02 -5.14 -1.17
C VAL A 11 -1.78 -5.10 0.14
N TYR A 12 -2.19 -3.91 0.57
CA TYR A 12 -2.77 -3.65 1.88
C TYR A 12 -3.79 -2.51 1.79
N ASP A 13 -4.89 -2.63 2.53
CA ASP A 13 -5.95 -1.61 2.64
C ASP A 13 -6.64 -1.72 4.00
N ASP A 14 -6.45 -0.72 4.87
CA ASP A 14 -7.07 -0.70 6.20
C ASP A 14 -8.30 0.22 6.31
N GLY A 15 -8.80 0.73 5.18
CA GLY A 15 -9.88 1.70 5.15
C GLY A 15 -9.45 3.15 5.38
N GLU A 16 -8.21 3.42 5.77
CA GLU A 16 -7.63 4.77 5.86
C GLU A 16 -6.55 5.00 4.79
N MET A 17 -5.71 4.00 4.56
CA MET A 17 -4.62 4.01 3.59
C MET A 17 -4.63 2.72 2.77
N ALA A 18 -4.28 2.86 1.49
CA ALA A 18 -3.99 1.73 0.64
C ALA A 18 -2.54 1.76 0.15
N ILE A 19 -1.93 0.59 0.04
CA ILE A 19 -0.58 0.37 -0.46
C ILE A 19 -0.65 -0.61 -1.63
N ALA A 20 0.03 -0.30 -2.73
CA ALA A 20 0.04 -1.13 -3.93
C ALA A 20 1.41 -1.16 -4.59
N LEU A 21 1.69 -2.23 -5.33
CA LEU A 21 2.69 -2.19 -6.39
C LEU A 21 2.07 -1.56 -7.64
N VAL A 22 2.80 -0.62 -8.22
CA VAL A 22 2.42 0.12 -9.42
C VAL A 22 3.55 0.08 -10.42
N GLN A 23 3.22 -0.02 -11.70
CA GLN A 23 4.21 0.15 -12.76
C GLN A 23 3.85 1.37 -13.60
N ARG A 24 4.83 2.27 -13.79
CA ARG A 24 4.62 3.41 -14.68
C ARG A 24 4.72 2.93 -16.12
N PRO A 25 3.81 3.35 -17.03
CA PRO A 25 3.82 2.91 -18.42
C PRO A 25 5.14 3.15 -19.17
N SER A 26 5.90 4.19 -18.77
CA SER A 26 7.17 4.58 -19.39
C SER A 26 8.41 4.04 -18.67
N ASP A 27 8.25 3.29 -17.59
CA ASP A 27 9.36 2.89 -16.73
C ASP A 27 9.73 1.41 -16.92
N SER A 28 10.90 1.19 -17.50
CA SER A 28 11.50 -0.14 -17.66
C SER A 28 12.19 -0.64 -16.38
N SER A 29 12.33 0.20 -15.36
CA SER A 29 12.99 -0.14 -14.09
C SER A 29 12.16 -1.04 -13.17
N GLY A 30 10.97 -1.44 -13.60
CA GLY A 30 10.11 -2.39 -12.90
C GLY A 30 9.04 -1.71 -12.04
N PRO A 31 8.36 -2.48 -11.18
CA PRO A 31 7.31 -1.97 -10.31
C PRO A 31 7.88 -1.17 -9.13
N HIS A 32 7.07 -0.24 -8.64
CA HIS A 32 7.33 0.63 -7.50
C HIS A 32 6.27 0.42 -6.44
N LEU A 33 6.62 0.63 -5.17
CA LEU A 33 5.61 0.72 -4.12
C LEU A 33 4.99 2.12 -4.12
N ALA A 34 3.67 2.17 -4.04
CA ALA A 34 2.93 3.41 -3.90
C ALA A 34 1.93 3.33 -2.74
N LEU A 35 1.60 4.49 -2.19
CA LEU A 35 0.58 4.66 -1.16
C LEU A 35 -0.44 5.71 -1.58
N ARG A 36 -1.66 5.60 -1.06
CA ARG A 36 -2.67 6.65 -1.12
C ARG A 36 -3.50 6.68 0.16
N TRP A 37 -4.07 7.83 0.46
CA TRP A 37 -5.12 7.95 1.47
C TRP A 37 -6.47 7.68 0.83
N LEU A 38 -7.31 6.93 1.55
CA LEU A 38 -8.66 6.59 1.13
C LEU A 38 -9.65 7.66 1.57
N ALA A 39 -10.82 7.66 0.94
CA ALA A 39 -11.90 8.55 1.31
C ALA A 39 -12.27 8.33 2.80
N PRO A 40 -12.30 9.40 3.62
CA PRO A 40 -12.63 9.26 5.04
C PRO A 40 -14.06 8.72 5.19
N GLN A 41 -14.23 7.71 6.03
CA GLN A 41 -15.56 7.18 6.34
C GLN A 41 -16.22 8.03 7.43
N PRO A 42 -17.51 8.39 7.27
CA PRO A 42 -18.26 9.06 8.32
C PRO A 42 -18.22 8.24 9.61
N CYS A 43 -18.08 8.92 10.76
CA CYS A 43 -18.19 8.26 12.05
C CYS A 43 -19.50 8.66 12.74
N VAL A 44 -19.99 7.79 13.61
CA VAL A 44 -21.16 8.07 14.45
C VAL A 44 -20.67 8.60 15.78
N ASP A 45 -21.13 9.80 16.16
CA ASP A 45 -20.83 10.36 17.47
C ASP A 45 -21.59 9.63 18.60
N ARG A 46 -21.35 10.05 19.85
CA ARG A 46 -21.98 9.44 21.02
C ARG A 46 -23.50 9.62 21.05
N ASP A 47 -24.02 10.58 20.31
CA ASP A 47 -25.44 10.91 20.22
C ASP A 47 -26.11 10.21 19.02
N GLY A 48 -25.38 9.34 18.31
CA GLY A 48 -25.90 8.58 17.18
C GLY A 48 -25.95 9.39 15.87
N LYS A 49 -25.31 10.56 15.81
CA LYS A 49 -25.29 11.42 14.63
C LYS A 49 -24.04 11.15 13.78
N GLU A 50 -24.23 11.06 12.47
CA GLU A 50 -23.10 11.00 11.53
C GLU A 50 -22.34 12.33 11.52
N VAL A 51 -21.03 12.24 11.70
CA VAL A 51 -20.08 13.34 11.63
C VAL A 51 -19.15 13.09 10.45
N CYS A 52 -19.05 14.10 9.57
CA CYS A 52 -18.06 14.09 8.51
C CYS A 52 -16.67 14.15 9.13
N THR A 53 -15.89 13.11 8.91
CA THR A 53 -14.48 13.04 9.27
C THR A 53 -13.63 13.48 8.09
N THR A 54 -12.39 13.86 8.37
CA THR A 54 -11.39 14.09 7.35
C THR A 54 -10.12 13.36 7.74
N ASN A 55 -9.43 12.77 6.77
CA ASN A 55 -8.13 12.16 7.02
C ASN A 55 -7.05 13.25 7.08
N LEU A 56 -5.80 12.86 7.38
CA LEU A 56 -4.67 13.80 7.49
C LEU A 56 -4.46 14.63 6.21
N MET A 57 -4.86 14.11 5.06
CA MET A 57 -4.70 14.74 3.74
C MET A 57 -5.90 15.58 3.31
N GLY A 58 -6.96 15.65 4.10
CA GLY A 58 -8.18 16.38 3.75
C GLY A 58 -9.15 15.63 2.84
N GLY A 59 -8.86 14.37 2.46
CA GLY A 59 -9.66 13.60 1.51
C GLY A 59 -8.89 12.45 0.84
N GLU A 60 -9.53 11.74 -0.09
CA GLU A 60 -8.86 10.72 -0.91
C GLU A 60 -7.75 11.36 -1.75
N THR A 61 -6.63 10.65 -1.90
CA THR A 61 -5.51 11.10 -2.74
C THR A 61 -5.26 10.16 -3.90
N ASP A 62 -4.57 10.68 -4.91
CA ASP A 62 -3.92 9.84 -5.92
C ASP A 62 -2.79 9.00 -5.31
N TRP A 63 -2.28 8.06 -6.10
CA TRP A 63 -1.14 7.22 -5.74
C TRP A 63 0.18 8.00 -5.74
N PHE A 64 0.84 8.01 -4.59
CA PHE A 64 2.19 8.55 -4.43
C PHE A 64 3.21 7.42 -4.48
N ILE A 65 4.16 7.51 -5.40
CA ILE A 65 5.28 6.57 -5.42
C ILE A 65 6.23 6.89 -4.29
N VAL A 66 6.51 5.86 -3.50
CA VAL A 66 7.37 5.95 -2.34
C VAL A 66 8.83 5.87 -2.78
N PRO A 67 9.73 6.73 -2.27
CA PRO A 67 11.16 6.61 -2.51
C PRO A 67 11.68 5.22 -2.13
N PHE A 68 12.57 4.66 -2.95
CA PHE A 68 12.99 3.26 -2.88
C PHE A 68 13.35 2.75 -1.47
N SER A 69 14.20 3.46 -0.73
CA SER A 69 14.63 3.04 0.61
C SER A 69 13.46 2.98 1.61
N LEU A 70 12.52 3.92 1.52
CA LEU A 70 11.32 3.93 2.34
C LEU A 70 10.36 2.82 1.90
N ALA A 71 10.23 2.58 0.60
CA ALA A 71 9.41 1.51 0.04
C ALA A 71 9.84 0.13 0.54
N VAL A 72 11.16 -0.15 0.54
CA VAL A 72 11.71 -1.40 1.07
C VAL A 72 11.42 -1.54 2.58
N GLY A 73 11.57 -0.46 3.34
CA GLY A 73 11.26 -0.44 4.77
C GLY A 73 9.79 -0.79 5.04
N ILE A 74 8.87 -0.10 4.35
CA ILE A 74 7.42 -0.36 4.46
C ILE A 74 7.09 -1.80 4.11
N ALA A 75 7.60 -2.30 2.98
CA ALA A 75 7.31 -3.65 2.51
C ALA A 75 7.79 -4.74 3.49
N ARG A 76 8.97 -4.57 4.12
CA ARG A 76 9.43 -5.47 5.19
C ARG A 76 8.53 -5.41 6.43
N THR A 77 8.14 -4.21 6.87
CA THR A 77 7.21 -4.06 8.00
C THR A 77 5.86 -4.71 7.72
N LEU A 78 5.33 -4.59 6.50
CA LEU A 78 4.09 -5.26 6.10
C LEU A 78 4.21 -6.79 6.16
N ILE A 79 5.37 -7.34 5.79
CA ILE A 79 5.63 -8.78 5.91
C ILE A 79 5.65 -9.22 7.38
N GLU A 80 6.34 -8.48 8.24
CA GLU A 80 6.37 -8.76 9.69
C GLU A 80 4.97 -8.68 10.31
N GLN A 81 4.18 -7.67 9.93
CA GLN A 81 2.80 -7.51 10.39
C GLN A 81 1.91 -8.67 9.94
N LYS A 82 2.02 -9.10 8.68
CA LYS A 82 1.25 -10.25 8.19
C LYS A 82 1.65 -11.55 8.90
N ALA A 83 2.94 -11.77 9.12
CA ALA A 83 3.44 -12.91 9.89
C ALA A 83 2.97 -12.88 11.36
N ALA A 84 2.78 -11.69 11.93
CA ALA A 84 2.17 -11.49 13.25
C ALA A 84 0.64 -11.69 13.27
N GLY A 85 0.01 -11.98 12.12
CA GLY A 85 -1.42 -12.25 12.01
C GLY A 85 -2.29 -11.03 11.74
N LEU A 86 -1.72 -9.89 11.35
CA LEU A 86 -2.50 -8.71 10.96
C LEU A 86 -3.31 -9.01 9.67
N GLY A 87 -4.57 -8.56 9.64
CA GLY A 87 -5.47 -8.73 8.51
C GLY A 87 -5.28 -7.68 7.41
N ASN A 88 -6.27 -7.55 6.53
CA ASN A 88 -6.37 -6.48 5.52
C ASN A 88 -5.35 -6.54 4.36
N PHE A 89 -4.65 -7.66 4.22
CA PHE A 89 -3.77 -7.91 3.08
C PHE A 89 -4.54 -8.53 1.91
N ASN A 90 -4.30 -8.01 0.72
CA ASN A 90 -4.62 -8.72 -0.51
C ASN A 90 -3.51 -9.75 -0.77
N ASN A 91 -3.85 -11.03 -0.81
CA ASN A 91 -2.85 -12.10 -0.87
C ASN A 91 -2.03 -12.10 -2.16
N ASP A 92 -2.65 -11.80 -3.29
CA ASP A 92 -1.99 -11.82 -4.60
C ASP A 92 -0.99 -10.67 -4.71
N GLY A 93 -1.41 -9.45 -4.37
CA GLY A 93 -0.50 -8.30 -4.38
C GLY A 93 0.59 -8.41 -3.32
N PHE A 94 0.29 -8.97 -2.14
CA PHE A 94 1.30 -9.27 -1.13
C PHE A 94 2.36 -10.25 -1.64
N ALA A 95 1.95 -11.35 -2.28
CA ALA A 95 2.90 -12.32 -2.87
C ALA A 95 3.79 -11.69 -3.94
N LYS A 96 3.23 -10.78 -4.75
CA LYS A 96 4.00 -10.00 -5.74
C LYS A 96 4.95 -9.02 -5.08
N MET A 97 4.59 -8.38 -3.97
CA MET A 97 5.49 -7.52 -3.19
C MET A 97 6.66 -8.30 -2.60
N VAL A 98 6.42 -9.50 -2.06
CA VAL A 98 7.50 -10.38 -1.58
C VAL A 98 8.44 -10.75 -2.74
N SER A 99 7.87 -11.17 -3.87
CA SER A 99 8.64 -11.52 -5.07
C SER A 99 9.45 -10.33 -5.60
N TRP A 100 8.88 -9.12 -5.55
CA TRP A 100 9.57 -7.88 -5.90
C TRP A 100 10.77 -7.61 -4.98
N LEU A 101 10.62 -7.77 -3.67
CA LEU A 101 11.74 -7.62 -2.74
C LEU A 101 12.82 -8.69 -2.91
N VAL A 102 12.45 -9.93 -3.19
CA VAL A 102 13.41 -11.01 -3.51
C VAL A 102 14.17 -10.68 -4.79
N GLY A 103 13.48 -10.24 -5.85
CA GLY A 103 14.11 -9.83 -7.11
C GLY A 103 15.03 -8.61 -6.99
N LEU A 104 14.92 -7.84 -5.91
CA LEU A 104 15.80 -6.70 -5.59
C LEU A 104 16.94 -7.08 -4.61
N ASP A 105 17.11 -8.36 -4.30
CA ASP A 105 18.02 -8.88 -3.25
C ASP A 105 17.79 -8.20 -1.88
N GLN A 106 16.57 -7.73 -1.61
CA GLN A 106 16.20 -7.10 -0.34
C GLN A 106 15.58 -8.08 0.66
N LEU A 107 15.31 -9.32 0.24
CA LEU A 107 14.94 -10.44 1.10
C LEU A 107 15.71 -11.67 0.67
N GLN A 108 16.10 -12.52 1.62
CA GLN A 108 16.62 -13.84 1.31
C GLN A 108 15.46 -14.77 0.95
N ASP A 109 15.57 -15.43 -0.20
CA ASP A 109 14.60 -16.39 -0.75
C ASP A 109 14.29 -17.57 0.21
N ALA A 110 15.16 -17.81 1.18
CA ALA A 110 15.01 -18.87 2.18
C ALA A 110 14.01 -18.56 3.32
N MET A 111 13.41 -17.37 3.36
CA MET A 111 12.42 -17.05 4.39
C MET A 111 11.03 -17.56 3.97
N CYS A 112 10.64 -18.70 4.54
CA CYS A 112 9.27 -19.21 4.45
C CYS A 112 8.33 -18.28 5.23
N TYR A 113 7.56 -17.47 4.52
CA TYR A 113 6.48 -16.62 5.06
C TYR A 113 5.11 -17.24 4.81
#